data_AF-A0A9D2S408-F1
#
_entry.id   AF-A0A9D2S408-F1
#
_cell.length_a   1.000
_cell.length_b   1.000
_cell.length_c   1.000
_cell.angle_alpha   90.00
_cell.angle_beta   90.00
_cell.angle_gamma   90.00
#
_symmetry.space_group_name_H-M   'P 1'
#
loop_
_entity.id
_entity.type
_entity.pdbx_description
1 polymer ?
#
loop_
_entity_poly.entity_id
_entity_poly.type
_entity_poly.pdbx_seq_one_letter_code
_entity_poly.pdbx_strand_id
1 'polypeptide(L)'
;MKRLWFPAALLLLMFAAALGNALALERFTGSLAQTLLQAEERVGREDWDGAEALIRQAREDWHSWDGWLHVTLRHADTDEIQIGFDETLRLLLCREMGEYAAASAQLVQHLQLVAGAEQLTLENLF
;
A
#
# COMPACT_ATOMS: atom_id res chain seq x y z
N MET A 1 0.72 44.13 9.54
CA MET A 1 -0.09 42.91 9.33
C MET A 1 0.15 42.19 7.99
N LYS A 2 0.94 42.72 7.04
CA LYS A 2 1.26 42.04 5.75
C LYS A 2 2.40 41.01 5.81
N ARG A 3 3.07 40.89 6.97
CA ARG A 3 4.31 40.08 7.14
C ARG A 3 4.05 38.61 7.47
N LEU A 4 2.83 38.26 7.87
CA LEU A 4 2.42 36.90 8.20
C LEU A 4 1.88 36.12 6.99
N TRP A 5 1.70 36.77 5.84
CA TRP A 5 1.10 36.13 4.68
C TRP A 5 2.05 35.13 4.01
N PHE A 6 3.36 35.42 3.98
CA PHE A 6 4.38 34.47 3.51
C PHE A 6 4.45 33.19 4.34
N PRO A 7 4.59 33.24 5.69
CA PRO A 7 4.57 32.01 6.48
C PRO A 7 3.21 31.31 6.46
N ALA A 8 2.10 32.05 6.41
CA ALA A 8 0.77 31.44 6.27
C ALA A 8 0.59 30.72 4.92
N ALA A 9 1.05 31.32 3.82
CA ALA A 9 1.03 30.69 2.50
C ALA A 9 1.94 29.47 2.44
N LEU A 10 3.12 29.53 3.06
CA LEU A 10 4.04 28.39 3.13
C LEU A 10 3.45 27.24 3.95
N LEU A 11 2.81 27.53 5.09
CA LEU A 11 2.12 26.52 5.90
C LEU A 11 0.96 25.89 5.12
N LEU A 12 0.16 26.69 4.42
CA LEU A 12 -0.94 26.18 3.59
C LEU A 12 -0.42 25.29 2.46
N LEU A 13 0.70 25.67 1.84
CA LEU A 13 1.37 24.88 0.80
C LEU A 13 1.85 23.53 1.36
N MET A 14 2.54 23.53 2.50
CA MET A 14 3.01 22.30 3.15
C MET A 14 1.86 21.41 3.58
N PHE A 15 0.78 21.99 4.11
CA PHE A 15 -0.42 21.25 4.48
C PHE A 15 -1.09 20.61 3.26
N ALA A 16 -1.23 21.37 2.16
CA ALA A 16 -1.77 20.83 0.92
C ALA A 16 -0.87 19.72 0.33
N ALA A 17 0.45 19.87 0.44
CA ALA A 17 1.41 18.85 0.00
C ALA A 17 1.30 17.57 0.85
N ALA A 18 1.20 17.68 2.18
CA ALA A 18 1.01 16.55 3.08
C ALA A 18 -0.33 15.84 2.82
N LEU A 19 -1.41 16.60 2.62
CA LEU A 19 -2.71 16.03 2.29
C LEU A 19 -2.70 15.33 0.92
N GLY A 20 -2.03 15.93 -0.06
CA GLY A 20 -1.82 15.31 -1.37
C GLY A 20 -1.03 14.01 -1.28
N ASN A 21 -0.01 13.96 -0.42
CA ASN A 21 0.79 12.76 -0.15
C ASN A 21 -0.06 11.63 0.44
N ALA A 22 -0.83 11.92 1.48
CA ALA A 22 -1.71 10.96 2.14
C ALA A 22 -2.78 10.41 1.16
N LEU A 23 -3.42 11.28 0.37
CA LEU A 23 -4.43 10.87 -0.62
C LEU A 23 -3.82 10.04 -1.76
N ALA A 24 -2.59 10.36 -2.19
CA ALA A 24 -1.89 9.57 -3.20
C ALA A 24 -1.55 8.17 -2.65
N LEU A 25 -1.07 8.09 -1.40
CA LEU A 25 -0.73 6.83 -0.75
C LEU A 25 -1.96 5.94 -0.59
N GLU A 26 -3.08 6.49 -0.13
CA GLU A 26 -4.34 5.75 0.05
C GLU A 26 -4.85 5.20 -1.28
N ARG A 27 -4.84 6.01 -2.35
CA ARG A 27 -5.24 5.54 -3.68
C ARG A 27 -4.34 4.44 -4.20
N PHE A 28 -3.04 4.57 -3.98
CA PHE A 28 -2.05 3.60 -4.44
C PHE A 28 -2.18 2.25 -3.70
N THR A 29 -2.13 2.28 -2.38
CA THR A 29 -2.30 1.10 -1.51
C THR A 29 -3.67 0.44 -1.71
N GLY A 30 -4.74 1.24 -1.87
CA GLY A 30 -6.07 0.76 -2.19
C GLY A 30 -6.15 0.06 -3.55
N SER A 31 -5.48 0.59 -4.57
CA SER A 31 -5.37 -0.06 -5.88
C SER A 31 -4.62 -1.40 -5.78
N LEU A 32 -3.54 -1.47 -5.02
CA LEU A 32 -2.80 -2.71 -4.80
C LEU A 32 -3.66 -3.74 -4.07
N ALA A 33 -4.32 -3.36 -2.99
CA ALA A 33 -5.25 -4.22 -2.26
C ALA A 33 -6.35 -4.80 -3.17
N GLN A 34 -6.90 -3.98 -4.08
CA GLN A 34 -7.85 -4.47 -5.08
C GLN A 34 -7.24 -5.48 -6.05
N THR A 35 -5.99 -5.29 -6.48
CA THR A 35 -5.29 -6.26 -7.33
C THR A 35 -5.07 -7.59 -6.61
N LEU A 36 -4.73 -7.57 -5.31
CA LEU A 36 -4.58 -8.79 -4.51
C LEU A 36 -5.91 -9.54 -4.35
N LEU A 37 -7.00 -8.83 -4.07
CA LEU A 37 -8.34 -9.43 -4.01
C LEU A 37 -8.76 -10.05 -5.34
N GLN A 38 -8.41 -9.42 -6.46
CA GLN A 38 -8.62 -10.00 -7.80
C GLN A 38 -7.77 -11.26 -8.01
N ALA A 39 -6.53 -11.28 -7.53
CA ALA A 39 -5.68 -12.45 -7.59
C ALA A 39 -6.28 -13.62 -6.79
N GLU A 40 -6.82 -13.37 -5.59
CA GLU A 40 -7.53 -14.40 -4.81
C GLU A 40 -8.75 -14.96 -5.55
N GLU A 41 -9.54 -14.11 -6.22
CA GLU A 41 -10.68 -14.56 -7.01
C GLU A 41 -10.25 -15.46 -8.18
N ARG A 42 -9.10 -15.16 -8.80
CA ARG A 42 -8.50 -15.97 -9.87
C ARG A 42 -8.01 -17.32 -9.37
N VAL A 43 -7.37 -17.34 -8.21
CA VAL A 43 -6.98 -18.58 -7.51
C VAL A 43 -8.21 -19.46 -7.24
N GLY A 44 -9.32 -18.87 -6.80
CA GLY A 44 -10.59 -19.59 -6.59
C GLY A 44 -11.18 -20.21 -7.86
N ARG A 45 -10.77 -19.75 -9.05
CA ARG A 45 -11.16 -20.30 -10.36
C ARG A 45 -10.10 -21.24 -10.96
N GLU A 46 -9.11 -21.65 -10.16
CA GLU A 46 -7.95 -22.45 -10.58
C GLU A 46 -7.06 -21.75 -11.64
N ASP A 47 -7.19 -20.43 -11.80
CA ASP A 47 -6.36 -19.60 -12.67
C ASP A 47 -5.12 -19.09 -11.92
N TRP A 48 -4.25 -20.03 -11.59
CA TRP A 48 -3.02 -19.81 -10.81
C TRP A 48 -2.02 -18.89 -11.52
N ASP A 49 -1.84 -19.10 -12.83
CA ASP A 49 -0.92 -18.30 -13.63
C ASP A 49 -1.39 -16.85 -13.74
N GLY A 50 -2.71 -16.64 -13.85
CA GLY A 50 -3.32 -15.31 -13.83
C GLY A 50 -3.16 -14.60 -12.48
N ALA A 51 -3.32 -15.32 -11.37
CA ALA A 51 -3.09 -14.78 -10.04
C ALA A 51 -1.61 -14.40 -9.81
N GLU A 52 -0.68 -15.23 -10.28
CA GLU A 52 0.76 -14.99 -10.17
C GLU A 52 1.16 -13.72 -10.93
N ALA A 53 0.63 -13.53 -12.14
CA ALA A 53 0.87 -12.34 -12.94
C ALA A 53 0.36 -11.07 -12.23
N LEU A 54 -0.82 -11.12 -11.60
CA LEU A 54 -1.38 -9.99 -10.86
C LEU A 54 -0.55 -9.63 -9.63
N ILE A 55 -0.11 -10.62 -8.84
CA ILE A 55 0.71 -10.37 -7.65
C ILE A 55 2.09 -9.83 -8.05
N ARG A 56 2.70 -10.38 -9.11
CA ARG A 56 3.96 -9.85 -9.63
C ARG A 56 3.83 -8.41 -10.11
N GLN A 57 2.76 -8.10 -10.84
CA GLN A 57 2.47 -6.74 -11.27
C GLN A 57 2.31 -5.80 -10.07
N ALA A 58 1.52 -6.19 -9.06
CA ALA A 58 1.35 -5.39 -7.85
C ALA A 58 2.68 -5.14 -7.10
N ARG A 59 3.56 -6.15 -7.06
CA ARG A 59 4.90 -6.05 -6.47
C ARG A 59 5.82 -5.13 -7.27
N GLU A 60 5.78 -5.20 -8.60
CA GLU A 60 6.54 -4.30 -9.47
C GLU A 60 6.04 -2.85 -9.36
N ASP A 61 4.73 -2.65 -9.30
CA ASP A 61 4.11 -1.35 -9.07
C ASP A 61 4.57 -0.79 -7.72
N TRP A 62 4.54 -1.58 -6.64
CA TRP A 62 5.11 -1.22 -5.33
C TRP A 62 6.58 -0.80 -5.42
N HIS A 63 7.42 -1.62 -6.05
CA HIS A 63 8.85 -1.35 -6.18
C HIS A 63 9.12 -0.09 -7.04
N SER A 64 8.28 0.23 -8.02
CA SER A 64 8.45 1.46 -8.81
C SER A 64 8.20 2.73 -7.99
N TRP A 65 7.42 2.61 -6.90
CA TRP A 65 7.15 3.68 -5.94
C TRP A 65 8.13 3.68 -4.76
N ASP A 66 9.05 2.71 -4.67
CA ASP A 66 10.00 2.54 -3.57
C ASP A 66 10.75 3.83 -3.21
N GLY A 67 11.29 4.56 -4.20
CA GLY A 67 12.01 5.81 -3.93
C GLY A 67 11.17 6.92 -3.30
N TRP A 68 9.86 6.95 -3.56
CA TRP A 68 8.93 7.90 -2.92
C TRP A 68 8.51 7.38 -1.54
N LEU A 69 8.12 6.10 -1.47
CA LEU A 69 7.71 5.44 -0.23
C LEU A 69 8.81 5.45 0.83
N HIS A 70 10.06 5.23 0.43
CA HIS A 70 11.22 5.23 1.33
C HIS A 70 11.49 6.61 1.96
N VAL A 71 11.02 7.69 1.33
CA VAL A 71 11.15 9.07 1.86
C VAL A 71 9.96 9.42 2.74
N THR A 72 8.76 8.94 2.41
CA THR A 72 7.51 9.34 3.07
C THR A 72 7.03 8.39 4.15
N LEU A 73 7.34 7.09 4.04
CA LEU A 73 6.98 6.04 4.99
C LEU A 73 8.21 5.60 5.80
N ARG A 74 7.94 4.88 6.89
CA ARG A 74 8.99 4.20 7.65
C ARG A 74 9.52 3.02 6.84
N HIS A 75 10.83 2.80 6.88
CA HIS A 75 11.45 1.64 6.23
C HIS A 75 10.86 0.32 6.73
N ALA A 76 10.58 0.21 8.03
CA ALA A 76 10.01 -1.01 8.61
C ALA A 76 8.69 -1.42 7.93
N ASP A 77 7.81 -0.45 7.65
CA ASP A 77 6.52 -0.71 7.02
C ASP A 77 6.70 -1.11 5.54
N THR A 78 7.70 -0.53 4.87
CA THR A 78 8.01 -0.84 3.46
C THR A 78 8.62 -2.24 3.31
N ASP A 79 9.54 -2.59 4.21
CA ASP A 79 10.17 -3.91 4.26
C ASP A 79 9.15 -5.00 4.57
N GLU A 80 8.21 -4.73 5.49
CA GLU A 80 7.17 -5.69 5.87
C GLU A 80 6.19 -5.98 4.72
N ILE A 81 5.79 -4.95 3.97
CA ILE A 81 4.96 -5.13 2.76
C ILE A 81 5.73 -5.94 1.71
N GLN A 82 7.02 -5.67 1.52
CA GLN A 82 7.84 -6.42 0.56
C GLN A 82 7.99 -7.89 0.94
N ILE A 83 8.18 -8.19 2.23
CA ILE A 83 8.20 -9.56 2.76
C ILE A 83 6.85 -10.25 2.50
N GLY A 84 5.72 -9.57 2.74
CA GLY A 84 4.39 -10.11 2.48
C GLY A 84 4.15 -10.44 1.00
N PHE A 85 4.64 -9.61 0.07
CA PHE A 85 4.58 -9.91 -1.36
C PHE A 85 5.39 -11.17 -1.73
N ASP A 86 6.58 -11.32 -1.17
CA ASP A 86 7.43 -12.49 -1.42
C ASP A 86 6.83 -13.78 -0.79
N GLU A 87 6.19 -13.67 0.37
CA GLU A 87 5.49 -14.77 1.03
C GLU A 87 4.25 -15.22 0.25
N THR A 88 3.38 -14.28 -0.12
CA THR A 88 2.17 -14.58 -0.92
C THR A 88 2.52 -15.22 -2.26
N LEU A 89 3.56 -14.72 -2.94
CA LEU A 89 4.04 -15.31 -4.19
C LEU A 89 4.59 -16.74 -3.98
N ARG A 90 5.33 -16.98 -2.89
CA ARG A 90 5.87 -18.30 -2.56
C ARG A 90 4.75 -19.31 -2.29
N LEU A 91 3.77 -18.93 -1.47
CA LEU A 91 2.61 -19.78 -1.14
C LEU A 91 1.75 -20.07 -2.36
N LEU A 92 1.60 -19.09 -3.25
CA LEU A 92 0.94 -19.28 -4.54
C LEU A 92 1.66 -20.31 -5.42
N LEU A 93 2.99 -20.21 -5.53
CA LEU A 93 3.81 -21.16 -6.29
C LEU A 93 3.76 -22.59 -5.72
N CYS A 94 3.67 -22.71 -4.39
CA CYS A 94 3.48 -23.99 -3.70
C CYS A 94 2.03 -24.52 -3.80
N ARG A 95 1.09 -23.72 -4.32
CA ARG A 95 -0.35 -24.00 -4.41
C ARG A 95 -1.01 -24.25 -3.05
N GLU A 96 -0.51 -23.61 -2.01
CA GLU A 96 -1.04 -23.73 -0.65
C GLU A 96 -2.21 -22.77 -0.44
N MET A 97 -3.39 -23.15 -0.94
CA MET A 97 -4.63 -22.35 -0.91
C MET A 97 -4.93 -21.65 0.42
N GLY A 98 -4.86 -22.40 1.53
CA GLY A 98 -5.25 -21.89 2.84
C GLY A 98 -4.26 -20.87 3.40
N GLU A 99 -2.96 -21.17 3.29
CA GLU A 99 -1.90 -20.28 3.75
C GLU A 99 -1.76 -19.05 2.85
N TYR A 100 -1.91 -19.23 1.53
CA TYR A 100 -1.96 -18.14 0.57
C TYR A 100 -3.07 -17.13 0.89
N ALA A 101 -4.30 -17.59 1.11
CA ALA A 101 -5.43 -16.71 1.40
C ALA A 101 -5.21 -15.93 2.72
N ALA A 102 -4.62 -16.58 3.73
CA ALA A 102 -4.28 -15.90 4.98
C ALA A 102 -3.19 -14.84 4.79
N ALA A 103 -2.11 -15.18 4.08
CA ALA A 103 -1.00 -14.26 3.81
C ALA A 103 -1.44 -13.07 2.93
N SER A 104 -2.29 -13.31 1.93
CA SER A 104 -2.82 -12.28 1.05
C SER A 104 -3.76 -11.33 1.82
N ALA A 105 -4.65 -11.86 2.67
CA ALA A 105 -5.46 -11.03 3.55
C ALA A 105 -4.62 -10.19 4.52
N GLN A 106 -3.55 -10.76 5.08
CA GLN A 106 -2.63 -10.04 5.95
C GLN A 106 -1.90 -8.90 5.20
N LEU A 107 -1.44 -9.16 3.97
CA LEU A 107 -0.80 -8.15 3.13
C LEU A 107 -1.76 -7.01 2.78
N VAL A 108 -3.01 -7.34 2.44
CA VAL A 108 -4.08 -6.34 2.25
C VAL A 108 -4.28 -5.50 3.50
N GLN A 109 -4.32 -6.13 4.68
CA GLN A 109 -4.46 -5.42 5.95
C GLN A 109 -3.26 -4.49 6.22
N HIS A 110 -2.03 -4.94 5.98
CA HIS A 110 -0.84 -4.09 6.13
C HIS A 110 -0.86 -2.89 5.17
N LEU A 111 -1.25 -3.08 3.92
CA LEU A 111 -1.44 -1.98 2.96
C LEU A 111 -2.47 -0.95 3.46
N GLN A 112 -3.56 -1.41 4.05
CA GLN A 112 -4.60 -0.54 4.63
C GLN A 112 -4.13 0.18 5.90
N LEU A 113 -3.34 -0.47 6.76
CA LEU A 113 -2.79 0.15 7.96
C LEU A 113 -1.80 1.26 7.62
N VAL A 114 -0.94 1.02 6.63
CA VAL A 114 0.01 2.02 6.13
C VAL A 114 -0.72 3.23 5.52
N ALA A 115 -1.78 2.99 4.75
CA ALA A 115 -2.63 4.06 4.24
C ALA A 115 -3.34 4.82 5.38
N GLY A 116 -3.87 4.08 6.35
CA GLY A 116 -4.60 4.62 7.49
C GLY A 116 -3.74 5.43 8.44
N ALA A 117 -2.46 5.06 8.65
CA ALA A 117 -1.54 5.78 9.53
C ALA A 117 -1.20 7.20 9.03
N GLU A 118 -1.25 7.42 7.72
CA GLU A 118 -1.02 8.73 7.08
C GLU A 118 -2.31 9.55 6.95
N GLN A 119 -3.49 8.96 7.23
CA GLN A 119 -4.75 9.71 7.20
C GLN A 119 -4.87 10.65 8.40
N LEU A 120 -5.29 11.88 8.13
CA LEU A 120 -5.78 12.83 9.13
C LEU A 120 -7.21 12.43 9.56
N THR A 121 -7.36 11.23 10.10
CA THR A 121 -8.59 10.74 10.72
C THR A 121 -8.62 11.09 12.19
N LEU A 122 -9.83 11.21 12.76
CA LEU A 122 -10.01 11.53 14.18
C LEU A 122 -9.29 10.51 15.09
N GLU A 123 -9.20 9.25 14.69
CA GLU A 123 -8.48 8.19 15.42
C GLU A 123 -6.95 8.38 15.45
N ASN A 124 -6.36 9.05 14.46
CA ASN A 124 -4.92 9.38 14.49
C ASN A 124 -4.63 10.72 15.19
N LEU A 125 -5.65 11.56 15.36
CA LEU A 125 -5.57 12.86 16.02
C LEU A 125 -5.91 12.80 17.52
N PHE A 126 -6.58 11.75 18.00
CA PHE A 126 -7.04 11.58 19.39
C PHE A 126 -6.66 10.24 19.99
#